data_AF-A0A4R6DUJ6-F1
#
_entry.id   AF-A0A4R6DUJ6-F1
#
_cell.length_a   1.000
_cell.length_b   1.000
_cell.length_c   1.000
_cell.angle_alpha   90.00
_cell.angle_beta   90.00
_cell.angle_gamma   90.00
#
_symmetry.space_group_name_H-M   'P 1'
#
loop_
_entity.id
_entity.type
_entity.pdbx_description
1 polymer ?
#
loop_
_entity_poly.entity_id
_entity_poly.type
_entity_poly.pdbx_seq_one_letter_code
_entity_poly.pdbx_strand_id
1 'polypeptide(L)'
;MPHQSALRFTVTLGDTAFEVIEFTLDEGLSQGDRLELELASPDPALDFATLLDAPAHFTLWHAGTPLRHLWGQVSTFEQADTGFRRTRYRALVEPRLARLSLCANWRIFQHQTVPAILQRLLAGHGLSAYAQHLTEPHLPREYCVQAGDTDLDFLLRLAAEEGLFHRFDHHADGCTLLHGDSLQGQGGIEGGPVLYNATAGGDPAGPALR
;
A
#
# COMPACT_ATOMS: atom_id res chain seq x y z
N MET A 1 28.64 17.78 -16.00
CA MET A 1 28.72 16.32 -15.75
C MET A 1 27.39 15.95 -15.11
N PRO A 2 26.59 15.01 -15.65
CA PRO A 2 25.42 14.54 -14.93
C PRO A 2 25.90 13.93 -13.61
N HIS A 3 25.51 14.52 -12.49
CA HIS A 3 25.74 13.92 -11.19
C HIS A 3 24.86 12.68 -11.09
N GLN A 4 25.46 11.53 -10.77
CA GLN A 4 24.69 10.33 -10.46
C GLN A 4 23.82 10.63 -9.25
N SER A 5 22.51 10.47 -9.39
CA SER A 5 21.57 10.69 -8.30
C SER A 5 21.94 9.79 -7.11
N ALA A 6 21.86 10.34 -5.90
CA ALA A 6 22.01 9.55 -4.67
C ALA A 6 20.78 8.68 -4.38
N LEU A 7 19.71 8.81 -5.18
CA LEU A 7 18.51 7.99 -5.09
C LEU A 7 18.73 6.61 -5.69
N ARG A 8 18.27 5.59 -4.97
CA ARG A 8 18.22 4.21 -5.45
C ARG A 8 16.87 3.62 -5.09
N PHE A 9 16.35 2.76 -5.95
CA PHE A 9 15.10 2.05 -5.73
C PHE A 9 15.39 0.55 -5.79
N THR A 10 14.83 -0.20 -4.85
CA THR A 10 14.96 -1.65 -4.81
C THR A 10 13.59 -2.26 -4.62
N VAL A 11 13.34 -3.39 -5.27
CA VAL A 11 12.12 -4.15 -5.07
C VAL A 11 12.41 -5.65 -4.99
N THR A 12 11.73 -6.31 -4.07
CA THR A 12 11.69 -7.76 -3.95
C THR A 12 10.24 -8.22 -4.03
N LEU A 13 9.96 -9.20 -4.88
CA LEU A 13 8.67 -9.87 -5.01
C LEU A 13 8.85 -11.33 -4.57
N GLY A 14 8.23 -11.71 -3.46
CA GLY A 14 8.53 -12.96 -2.77
C GLY A 14 10.01 -13.02 -2.38
N ASP A 15 10.73 -14.02 -2.88
CA ASP A 15 12.17 -14.18 -2.68
C ASP A 15 13.02 -13.64 -3.85
N THR A 16 12.39 -13.03 -4.86
CA THR A 16 13.06 -12.60 -6.10
C THR A 16 13.27 -11.08 -6.11
N ALA A 17 14.53 -10.65 -6.22
CA ALA A 17 14.88 -9.25 -6.39
C ALA A 17 14.87 -8.83 -7.87
N PHE A 18 14.39 -7.62 -8.15
CA PHE A 18 14.33 -7.06 -9.50
C PHE A 18 15.07 -5.71 -9.58
N GLU A 19 15.59 -5.42 -10.77
CA GLU A 19 16.06 -4.08 -11.13
C GLU A 19 14.84 -3.19 -11.43
N VAL A 20 14.67 -2.06 -10.73
CA VAL A 20 13.58 -1.11 -10.99
C VAL A 20 13.98 -0.20 -12.14
N ILE A 21 13.18 -0.21 -13.22
CA ILE A 21 13.36 0.68 -14.38
C ILE A 21 12.56 1.95 -14.18
N GLU A 22 11.28 1.81 -13.86
CA GLU A 22 10.32 2.88 -13.70
C GLU A 22 9.28 2.46 -12.65
N PHE A 23 8.72 3.43 -11.94
CA PHE A 23 7.59 3.19 -11.06
C PHE A 23 6.66 4.39 -11.01
N THR A 24 5.39 4.12 -10.80
CA THR A 24 4.36 5.12 -10.43
C THR A 24 3.69 4.65 -9.15
N LEU A 25 3.63 5.52 -8.15
CA LEU A 25 3.00 5.26 -6.87
C LEU A 25 1.85 6.25 -6.67
N ASP A 26 0.62 5.73 -6.67
CA ASP A 26 -0.59 6.49 -6.37
C ASP A 26 -1.09 6.11 -4.97
N GLU A 27 -1.26 7.12 -4.12
CA GLU A 27 -1.68 6.96 -2.74
C GLU A 27 -2.66 8.07 -2.36
N GLY A 28 -3.61 7.72 -1.50
CA GLY A 28 -4.63 8.66 -1.04
C GLY A 28 -5.22 8.24 0.30
N LEU A 29 -5.71 9.23 1.05
CA LEU A 29 -6.44 8.93 2.28
C LEU A 29 -7.70 8.13 1.94
N SER A 30 -7.88 7.02 2.63
CA SER A 30 -8.96 6.06 2.38
C SER A 30 -8.97 5.47 0.97
N GLN A 31 -7.80 5.38 0.32
CA GLN A 31 -7.60 4.72 -0.96
C GLN A 31 -6.55 3.61 -0.79
N GLY A 32 -6.65 2.55 -1.60
CA GLY A 32 -5.62 1.51 -1.65
C GLY A 32 -4.38 2.02 -2.36
N ASP A 33 -3.20 1.85 -1.75
CA ASP A 33 -1.92 2.19 -2.39
C ASP A 33 -1.76 1.38 -3.68
N ARG A 34 -1.35 2.05 -4.76
CA ARG A 34 -1.17 1.43 -6.07
C ARG A 34 0.23 1.71 -6.58
N LEU A 35 1.08 0.69 -6.60
CA LEU A 35 2.45 0.78 -7.10
C LEU A 35 2.57 0.01 -8.42
N GLU A 36 2.64 0.76 -9.52
CA GLU A 36 2.93 0.22 -10.85
C GLU A 36 4.44 0.22 -11.08
N LEU A 37 4.98 -0.90 -11.54
CA LEU A 37 6.42 -1.12 -11.70
C LEU A 37 6.75 -1.59 -13.12
N GLU A 38 7.77 -0.98 -13.74
CA GLU A 38 8.54 -1.61 -14.80
C GLU A 38 9.86 -2.14 -14.22
N LEU A 39 10.12 -3.43 -14.46
CA LEU A 39 11.18 -4.20 -13.84
C LEU A 39 12.08 -4.85 -14.89
N ALA A 40 13.31 -5.19 -14.51
CA ALA A 40 14.20 -6.05 -15.26
C ALA A 40 14.75 -7.19 -14.40
N SER A 41 14.88 -8.37 -15.02
CA SER A 41 15.57 -9.53 -14.46
C SER A 41 16.47 -10.19 -15.52
N PRO A 42 17.62 -10.78 -15.14
CA PRO A 42 18.39 -11.64 -16.05
C PRO A 42 17.66 -12.95 -16.39
N ASP A 43 16.72 -13.40 -15.56
CA ASP A 43 15.97 -14.63 -15.74
C ASP A 43 14.75 -14.37 -16.64
N PRO A 44 14.66 -14.97 -17.84
CA PRO A 44 13.50 -14.85 -18.72
C PRO A 44 12.37 -15.85 -18.41
N ALA A 45 12.57 -16.80 -17.50
CA ALA A 45 11.71 -17.96 -17.28
C ALA A 45 11.19 -18.06 -15.83
N LEU A 46 10.89 -16.91 -15.23
CA LEU A 46 10.32 -16.82 -13.89
C LEU A 46 8.97 -17.57 -13.80
N ASP A 47 8.73 -18.25 -12.68
CA ASP A 47 7.45 -18.91 -12.42
C ASP A 47 6.44 -17.91 -11.85
N PHE A 48 5.48 -17.51 -12.68
CA PHE A 48 4.47 -16.52 -12.34
C PHE A 48 3.58 -16.98 -11.18
N ALA A 49 3.39 -18.30 -11.01
CA ALA A 49 2.58 -18.84 -9.93
C ALA A 49 3.21 -18.58 -8.55
N THR A 50 4.54 -18.41 -8.49
CA THR A 50 5.24 -18.06 -7.25
C THR A 50 5.29 -16.56 -6.98
N LEU A 51 5.05 -15.74 -8.01
CA LEU A 51 5.12 -14.28 -7.93
C LEU A 51 3.75 -13.64 -7.71
N LEU A 52 2.69 -14.18 -8.30
CA LEU A 52 1.34 -13.67 -8.10
C LEU A 52 0.93 -13.84 -6.62
N ASP A 53 0.32 -12.81 -6.04
CA ASP A 53 -0.01 -12.70 -4.60
C ASP A 53 1.19 -12.78 -3.64
N ALA A 54 2.42 -12.89 -4.15
CA ALA A 54 3.62 -12.85 -3.31
C ALA A 54 3.75 -11.48 -2.62
N PRO A 55 4.29 -11.44 -1.39
CA PRO A 55 4.63 -10.18 -0.73
C PRO A 55 5.58 -9.37 -1.60
N ALA A 56 5.35 -8.07 -1.68
CA ALA A 56 6.21 -7.14 -2.38
C ALA A 56 6.76 -6.10 -1.40
N HIS A 57 8.07 -5.87 -1.46
CA HIS A 57 8.73 -4.83 -0.68
C HIS A 57 9.50 -3.90 -1.60
N PHE A 58 9.03 -2.66 -1.70
CA PHE A 58 9.70 -1.58 -2.41
C PHE A 58 10.37 -0.66 -1.39
N THR A 59 11.62 -0.28 -1.65
CA THR A 59 12.35 0.67 -0.80
C THR A 59 12.98 1.78 -1.63
N LEU A 60 12.72 3.02 -1.21
CA LEU A 60 13.38 4.22 -1.69
C LEU A 60 14.57 4.52 -0.78
N TRP A 61 15.75 4.64 -1.38
CA TRP A 61 17.00 4.93 -0.70
C TRP A 61 17.55 6.29 -1.11
N HIS A 62 18.24 6.95 -0.19
CA HIS A 62 19.04 8.15 -0.48
C HIS A 62 20.40 8.05 0.21
N ALA A 63 21.47 8.12 -0.58
CA ALA A 63 22.85 8.04 -0.09
C ALA A 63 23.14 6.83 0.82
N GLY A 64 22.46 5.70 0.57
CA GLY A 64 22.61 4.46 1.34
C GLY A 64 21.64 4.31 2.52
N THR A 65 20.90 5.35 2.89
CA THR A 65 19.87 5.29 3.94
C THR A 65 18.50 4.98 3.34
N PRO A 66 17.73 4.01 3.87
CA PRO A 66 16.36 3.81 3.45
C PRO A 66 15.50 4.98 3.95
N LEU A 67 14.81 5.65 3.03
CA LEU A 67 13.91 6.78 3.35
C LEU A 67 12.46 6.32 3.47
N ARG A 68 12.04 5.40 2.59
CA ARG A 68 10.66 4.96 2.52
C ARG A 68 10.56 3.49 2.20
N HIS A 69 9.67 2.80 2.91
CA HIS A 69 9.25 1.44 2.61
C HIS A 69 7.83 1.46 2.08
N LEU A 70 7.54 0.56 1.16
CA LEU A 70 6.18 0.25 0.73
C LEU A 70 6.04 -1.27 0.68
N TRP A 71 5.04 -1.78 1.40
CA TRP A 71 4.69 -3.18 1.43
C TRP A 71 3.35 -3.42 0.75
N GLY A 72 3.26 -4.47 -0.03
CA GLY A 72 2.02 -4.88 -0.65
C GLY A 72 2.10 -6.34 -1.09
N GLN A 73 1.23 -6.69 -2.03
CA GLN A 73 1.26 -7.98 -2.70
C GLN A 73 1.07 -7.77 -4.20
N VAL A 74 1.70 -8.63 -5.00
CA VAL A 74 1.62 -8.58 -6.46
C VAL A 74 0.19 -8.94 -6.90
N SER A 75 -0.56 -7.96 -7.41
CA SER A 75 -1.90 -8.16 -7.95
C SER A 75 -1.89 -8.54 -9.42
N THR A 76 -0.94 -8.03 -10.20
CA THR A 76 -0.71 -8.44 -11.59
C THR A 76 0.77 -8.58 -11.86
N PHE A 77 1.12 -9.50 -12.77
CA PHE A 77 2.49 -9.70 -13.22
C PHE A 77 2.49 -10.07 -14.70
N GLU A 78 3.30 -9.38 -15.49
CA GLU A 78 3.39 -9.54 -16.95
C GLU A 78 4.85 -9.58 -17.38
N GLN A 79 5.18 -10.46 -18.33
CA GLN A 79 6.46 -10.43 -19.04
C GLN A 79 6.30 -9.63 -20.31
N ALA A 80 7.13 -8.60 -20.46
CA ALA A 80 7.23 -7.78 -21.66
C ALA A 80 8.41 -8.27 -22.52
N ASP A 81 9.14 -7.36 -23.14
CA ASP A 81 10.21 -7.70 -24.07
C ASP A 81 11.39 -8.43 -23.38
N THR A 82 11.82 -9.53 -24.01
CA THR A 82 13.06 -10.23 -23.67
C THR A 82 14.20 -9.74 -24.56
N GLY A 83 15.17 -9.04 -23.97
CA GLY A 83 16.41 -8.64 -24.64
C GLY A 83 17.51 -9.69 -24.49
N PHE A 84 18.73 -9.34 -24.91
CA PHE A 84 19.86 -10.28 -24.92
C PHE A 84 20.40 -10.66 -23.51
N ARG A 85 20.28 -9.76 -22.52
CA ARG A 85 20.79 -9.98 -21.14
C ARG A 85 19.76 -9.81 -20.04
N ARG A 86 18.60 -9.26 -20.37
CA ARG A 86 17.55 -8.85 -19.44
C ARG A 86 16.20 -9.04 -20.10
N THR A 87 15.24 -9.49 -19.32
CA THR A 87 13.83 -9.52 -19.65
C THR A 87 13.11 -8.45 -18.85
N ARG A 88 12.22 -7.70 -19.51
CA ARG A 88 11.37 -6.70 -18.88
C ARG A 88 10.12 -7.36 -18.31
N TYR A 89 9.70 -6.89 -17.13
CA TYR A 89 8.48 -7.30 -16.47
C TYR A 89 7.68 -6.08 -16.05
N ARG A 90 6.36 -6.22 -15.96
CA ARG A 90 5.47 -5.25 -15.34
C ARG A 90 4.78 -5.88 -14.16
N ALA A 91 4.70 -5.16 -13.05
CA ALA A 91 4.02 -5.61 -11.86
C ALA A 91 3.12 -4.52 -11.31
N LEU A 92 1.94 -4.91 -10.85
CA LEU A 92 1.10 -4.08 -10.00
C LEU A 92 1.19 -4.60 -8.58
N VAL A 93 1.56 -3.74 -7.65
CA VAL A 93 1.58 -4.02 -6.21
C VAL A 93 0.51 -3.20 -5.52
N GLU A 94 -0.36 -3.87 -4.76
CA GLU A 94 -1.45 -3.27 -4.00
C GLU A 94 -1.46 -3.84 -2.57
N PRO A 95 -2.04 -3.13 -1.58
CA PRO A 95 -2.18 -3.67 -0.25
C PRO A 95 -3.04 -4.92 -0.28
N ARG A 96 -2.84 -5.79 0.72
CA ARG A 96 -3.66 -7.01 0.89
C ARG A 96 -5.15 -6.70 1.02
N LEU A 97 -5.51 -5.48 1.47
CA LEU A 97 -6.88 -4.99 1.49
C LEU A 97 -7.58 -5.07 0.13
N ALA A 98 -6.85 -4.90 -0.99
CA ALA A 98 -7.41 -4.97 -2.34
C ALA A 98 -8.05 -6.33 -2.66
N ARG A 99 -7.60 -7.44 -2.02
CA ARG A 99 -8.14 -8.79 -2.24
C ARG A 99 -9.59 -8.92 -1.78
N LEU A 100 -10.04 -8.06 -0.87
CA LEU A 100 -11.44 -8.05 -0.42
C LEU A 100 -12.41 -7.65 -1.54
N SER A 101 -11.93 -7.05 -2.63
CA SER A 101 -12.74 -6.79 -3.84
C SER A 101 -13.08 -8.06 -4.62
N LEU A 102 -12.34 -9.16 -4.39
CA LEU A 102 -12.48 -10.41 -5.14
C LEU A 102 -13.50 -11.37 -4.50
N CYS A 103 -14.11 -10.98 -3.39
CA CYS A 103 -15.08 -11.81 -2.67
C CYS A 103 -16.31 -10.99 -2.29
N ALA A 104 -17.50 -11.50 -2.61
CA ALA A 104 -18.78 -10.91 -2.24
C ALA A 104 -19.58 -11.88 -1.37
N ASN A 105 -20.34 -11.34 -0.41
CA ASN A 105 -21.02 -12.15 0.60
C ASN A 105 -22.40 -11.63 1.00
N TRP A 106 -23.15 -12.50 1.69
CA TRP A 106 -24.41 -12.19 2.34
C TRP A 106 -24.30 -12.51 3.83
N ARG A 107 -24.22 -11.47 4.67
CA ARG A 107 -23.95 -11.62 6.11
C ARG A 107 -24.78 -10.64 6.93
N ILE A 108 -25.16 -11.06 8.12
CA ILE A 108 -25.87 -10.22 9.10
C ILE A 108 -24.96 -10.04 10.31
N PHE A 109 -24.80 -8.79 10.73
CA PHE A 109 -24.13 -8.38 11.96
C PHE A 109 -25.17 -7.74 12.87
N GLN A 110 -25.38 -8.31 14.06
CA GLN A 110 -26.33 -7.79 15.05
C GLN A 110 -25.58 -7.32 16.29
N HIS A 111 -26.08 -6.26 16.92
CA HIS A 111 -25.58 -5.72 18.18
C HIS A 111 -24.05 -5.50 18.20
N GLN A 112 -23.48 -5.03 17.09
CA GLN A 112 -22.04 -4.81 16.92
C GLN A 112 -21.76 -3.37 16.46
N THR A 113 -20.68 -2.79 16.95
CA THR A 113 -20.18 -1.49 16.49
C THR A 113 -19.54 -1.64 15.11
N VAL A 114 -19.50 -0.58 14.30
CA VAL A 114 -18.80 -0.61 13.01
C VAL A 114 -17.32 -1.01 13.17
N PRO A 115 -16.53 -0.42 14.09
CA PRO A 115 -15.15 -0.87 14.32
C PRO A 115 -15.01 -2.38 14.59
N ALA A 116 -15.94 -2.97 15.36
CA ALA A 116 -15.92 -4.41 15.62
C ALA A 116 -16.25 -5.24 14.36
N ILE A 117 -17.18 -4.76 13.53
CA ILE A 117 -17.50 -5.39 12.23
C ILE A 117 -16.28 -5.34 11.31
N LEU A 118 -15.61 -4.20 11.18
CA LEU A 118 -14.42 -4.03 10.34
C LEU A 118 -13.29 -4.97 10.79
N GLN A 119 -13.01 -5.01 12.10
CA GLN A 119 -11.99 -5.89 12.67
C GLN A 119 -12.30 -7.36 12.37
N ARG A 120 -13.56 -7.78 12.53
CA ARG A 120 -13.99 -9.16 12.26
C ARG A 120 -13.84 -9.52 10.79
N LEU A 121 -14.20 -8.60 9.88
CA LEU A 121 -14.08 -8.81 8.45
C LEU A 121 -12.60 -8.97 8.05
N LEU A 122 -11.74 -8.06 8.49
CA LEU A 122 -10.30 -8.11 8.22
C LEU A 122 -9.64 -9.37 8.79
N ALA A 123 -9.98 -9.75 10.02
CA ALA A 123 -9.49 -10.99 10.62
C ALA A 123 -9.92 -12.23 9.83
N GLY A 124 -11.14 -12.26 9.29
CA GLY A 124 -11.63 -13.33 8.42
C GLY A 124 -10.81 -13.50 7.12
N HIS A 125 -10.18 -12.43 6.64
CA HIS A 125 -9.25 -12.45 5.50
C HIS A 125 -7.78 -12.63 5.90
N GLY A 126 -7.50 -12.84 7.18
CA GLY A 126 -6.13 -12.99 7.71
C GLY A 126 -5.31 -11.70 7.72
N LEU A 127 -5.96 -10.53 7.67
CA LEU A 127 -5.33 -9.22 7.84
C LEU A 127 -5.17 -8.91 9.35
N SER A 128 -4.07 -9.39 9.94
CA SER A 128 -3.79 -9.22 11.38
C SER A 128 -3.04 -7.92 11.72
N ALA A 129 -2.27 -7.36 10.79
CA ALA A 129 -1.62 -6.07 10.94
C ALA A 129 -2.63 -4.93 10.76
N TYR A 130 -3.50 -4.79 11.77
CA TYR A 130 -4.62 -3.86 11.76
C TYR A 130 -4.71 -3.11 13.10
N ALA A 131 -4.85 -1.78 13.03
CA ALA A 131 -5.00 -0.90 14.18
C ALA A 131 -6.18 0.05 14.02
N GLN A 132 -6.74 0.47 15.16
CA GLN A 132 -7.82 1.45 15.24
C GLN A 132 -7.43 2.56 16.21
N HIS A 133 -7.43 3.81 15.76
CA HIS A 133 -7.22 4.99 16.60
C HIS A 133 -8.53 5.79 16.65
N LEU A 134 -9.35 5.46 17.65
CA LEU A 134 -10.68 6.02 17.82
C LEU A 134 -10.67 7.00 19.00
N THR A 135 -11.23 8.18 18.79
CA THR A 135 -11.35 9.24 19.78
C THR A 135 -12.77 9.38 20.31
N GLU A 136 -13.76 8.92 19.56
CA GLU A 136 -15.17 8.98 19.91
C GLU A 136 -15.75 7.57 20.19
N PRO A 137 -16.82 7.48 21.02
CA PRO A 137 -17.52 6.23 21.22
C PRO A 137 -18.38 5.87 19.98
N HIS A 138 -18.13 4.70 19.40
CA HIS A 138 -18.93 4.16 18.30
C HIS A 138 -20.04 3.24 18.82
N LEU A 139 -21.30 3.60 18.53
CA LEU A 139 -22.45 2.88 19.06
C LEU A 139 -22.71 1.56 18.32
N PRO A 140 -23.19 0.51 19.01
CA PRO A 140 -23.56 -0.73 18.36
C PRO A 140 -24.78 -0.52 17.47
N ARG A 141 -24.72 -1.06 16.26
CA ARG A 141 -25.88 -1.16 15.37
C ARG A 141 -26.72 -2.35 15.80
N GLU A 142 -28.03 -2.13 15.94
CA GLU A 142 -28.99 -3.21 16.23
C GLU A 142 -28.92 -4.29 15.13
N TYR A 143 -28.89 -3.85 13.87
CA TYR A 143 -28.89 -4.72 12.70
C TYR A 143 -28.12 -4.07 11.54
N CYS A 144 -27.17 -4.81 10.97
CA CYS A 144 -26.36 -4.39 9.83
C CYS A 144 -26.19 -5.56 8.85
N VAL A 145 -26.32 -5.31 7.55
CA VAL A 145 -26.29 -6.37 6.52
C VAL A 145 -25.26 -6.03 5.45
N GLN A 146 -24.46 -7.03 5.10
CA GLN A 146 -23.74 -7.09 3.83
C GLN A 146 -24.63 -7.84 2.84
N ALA A 147 -25.10 -7.17 1.78
CA ALA A 147 -26.13 -7.69 0.88
C ALA A 147 -25.60 -7.86 -0.55
N GLY A 148 -24.69 -8.81 -0.75
CA GLY A 148 -24.08 -9.06 -2.06
C GLY A 148 -22.97 -8.08 -2.45
N ASP A 149 -22.65 -7.11 -1.58
CA ASP A 149 -21.47 -6.25 -1.70
C ASP A 149 -20.19 -7.09 -1.65
N THR A 150 -19.14 -6.64 -2.33
CA THR A 150 -17.79 -7.16 -2.04
C THR A 150 -17.42 -6.85 -0.60
N ASP A 151 -16.54 -7.65 -0.01
CA ASP A 151 -16.06 -7.43 1.35
C ASP A 151 -15.34 -6.06 1.45
N LEU A 152 -14.73 -5.59 0.36
CA LEU A 152 -14.10 -4.28 0.28
C LEU A 152 -15.16 -3.16 0.24
N ASP A 153 -16.14 -3.24 -0.66
CA ASP A 153 -17.18 -2.21 -0.78
C ASP A 153 -17.98 -2.08 0.52
N PHE A 154 -18.29 -3.20 1.17
CA PHE A 154 -18.95 -3.23 2.46
C PHE A 154 -18.12 -2.54 3.54
N LEU A 155 -16.82 -2.85 3.62
CA LEU A 155 -15.89 -2.24 4.58
C LEU A 155 -15.79 -0.74 4.36
N LEU A 156 -15.56 -0.30 3.12
CA LEU A 156 -15.39 1.12 2.78
C LEU A 156 -16.67 1.91 3.04
N ARG A 157 -17.84 1.35 2.70
CA ARG A 157 -19.14 1.96 2.99
C ARG A 157 -19.35 2.13 4.48
N LEU A 158 -19.14 1.07 5.28
CA LEU A 158 -19.31 1.16 6.74
C LEU A 158 -18.34 2.14 7.38
N ALA A 159 -17.07 2.13 6.96
CA ALA A 159 -16.07 3.08 7.43
C ALA A 159 -16.52 4.53 7.16
N ALA A 160 -16.94 4.83 5.93
CA ALA A 160 -17.42 6.15 5.54
C ALA A 160 -18.68 6.60 6.30
N GLU A 161 -19.67 5.71 6.48
CA GLU A 161 -20.88 5.99 7.26
C GLU A 161 -20.56 6.35 8.72
N GLU A 162 -19.53 5.73 9.29
CA GLU A 162 -19.09 5.94 10.67
C GLU A 162 -18.07 7.09 10.82
N GLY A 163 -17.67 7.72 9.71
CA GLY A 163 -16.65 8.79 9.71
C GLY A 163 -15.22 8.29 9.89
N LEU A 164 -14.97 7.00 9.66
CA LEU A 164 -13.65 6.40 9.71
C LEU A 164 -12.91 6.60 8.38
N PHE A 165 -11.70 7.13 8.43
CA PHE A 165 -10.75 7.06 7.33
C PHE A 165 -9.76 5.91 7.55
N HIS A 166 -9.05 5.53 6.49
CA HIS A 166 -7.94 4.59 6.63
C HIS A 166 -6.67 5.05 5.90
N ARG A 167 -5.53 4.54 6.37
CA ARG A 167 -4.22 4.69 5.73
C ARG A 167 -3.38 3.44 5.96
N PHE A 168 -2.32 3.30 5.17
CA PHE A 168 -1.31 2.25 5.33
C PHE A 168 -0.07 2.85 5.99
N ASP A 169 0.35 2.25 7.10
CA ASP A 169 1.53 2.67 7.85
C ASP A 169 2.68 1.70 7.56
N HIS A 170 3.55 2.10 6.63
CA HIS A 170 4.67 1.29 6.15
C HIS A 170 5.93 1.54 6.97
N HIS A 171 6.49 0.47 7.50
CA HIS A 171 7.74 0.45 8.26
C HIS A 171 8.74 -0.52 7.62
N ALA A 172 9.97 -0.56 8.14
CA ALA A 172 10.99 -1.48 7.66
C ALA A 172 10.54 -2.96 7.71
N ASP A 173 9.72 -3.31 8.70
CA ASP A 173 9.33 -4.71 8.98
C ASP A 173 7.93 -5.09 8.49
N GLY A 174 7.18 -4.16 7.88
CA GLY A 174 5.86 -4.45 7.33
C GLY A 174 4.95 -3.24 7.18
N CYS A 175 3.67 -3.50 6.92
CA CYS A 175 2.64 -2.48 6.79
C CYS A 175 1.44 -2.79 7.70
N THR A 176 0.98 -1.77 8.42
CA THR A 176 -0.24 -1.84 9.23
C THR A 176 -1.35 -1.04 8.57
N LEU A 177 -2.51 -1.65 8.36
CA LEU A 177 -3.72 -0.91 8.00
C LEU A 177 -4.25 -0.21 9.26
N LEU A 178 -4.42 1.10 9.20
CA LEU A 178 -4.92 1.90 10.31
C LEU A 178 -6.25 2.52 9.94
N HIS A 179 -7.27 2.34 10.78
CA HIS A 179 -8.48 3.16 10.74
C HIS A 179 -8.46 4.21 11.86
N GLY A 180 -8.98 5.40 11.58
CA GLY A 180 -9.14 6.44 12.59
C GLY A 180 -10.32 7.35 12.31
N ASP A 181 -10.81 8.02 13.35
CA ASP A 181 -11.91 9.00 13.29
C ASP A 181 -11.43 10.46 13.45
N SER A 182 -10.16 10.64 13.82
CA SER A 182 -9.56 11.96 14.03
C SER A 182 -8.22 12.08 13.31
N LEU A 183 -8.07 13.21 12.62
CA LEU A 183 -6.79 13.64 12.05
C LEU A 183 -5.84 14.15 13.14
N GLN A 184 -6.39 14.60 14.29
CA GLN A 184 -5.60 15.05 15.43
C GLN A 184 -5.03 13.83 16.14
N GLY A 185 -3.76 13.51 15.85
CA GLY A 185 -3.07 12.34 16.43
C GLY A 185 -2.42 11.41 15.42
N GLN A 186 -2.53 11.70 14.11
CA GLN A 186 -1.88 10.89 13.06
C GLN A 186 -0.36 11.07 12.94
N GLY A 187 0.22 11.93 13.79
CA GLY A 187 1.65 12.26 13.73
C GLY A 187 1.99 13.25 12.63
N GLY A 188 3.21 13.78 12.67
CA GLY A 188 3.79 14.55 11.57
C GLY A 188 4.72 13.67 10.75
N ILE A 189 4.92 14.01 9.48
CA ILE A 189 6.01 13.43 8.70
C ILE A 189 7.33 13.90 9.32
N GLU A 190 8.21 12.96 9.63
CA GLU A 190 9.55 13.28 10.14
C GLU A 190 10.38 14.03 9.09
N GLY A 191 11.44 14.72 9.50
CA GLY A 191 12.35 15.42 8.57
C GLY A 191 12.12 16.93 8.43
N GLY A 192 11.13 17.49 9.12
CA GLY A 192 10.91 18.93 9.25
C GLY A 192 10.21 19.56 8.04
N PRO A 193 10.21 20.91 7.94
CA PRO A 193 9.49 21.60 6.88
C PRO A 193 10.13 21.35 5.50
N VAL A 194 9.29 21.11 4.49
CA VAL A 194 9.70 21.06 3.08
C VAL A 194 9.91 22.50 2.58
N LEU A 195 11.10 22.77 2.03
CA LEU A 195 11.45 24.10 1.53
C LEU A 195 10.93 24.29 0.10
N TYR A 196 10.11 25.31 -0.08
CA TYR A 196 9.71 25.76 -1.42
C TYR A 196 10.86 26.51 -2.10
N ASN A 197 11.29 26.04 -3.26
CA ASN A 197 12.24 26.74 -4.11
C ASN A 197 11.51 27.35 -5.32
N ALA A 198 11.41 28.68 -5.36
CA ALA A 198 10.76 29.41 -6.44
C ALA A 198 11.60 29.50 -7.73
N THR A 199 12.84 29.01 -7.71
CA THR A 199 13.75 29.09 -8.86
C THR A 199 13.32 28.08 -9.93
N ALA A 200 13.04 28.57 -11.13
CA ALA A 200 12.78 27.70 -12.28
C ALA A 200 14.06 26.95 -12.68
N GLY A 201 14.06 25.62 -12.52
CA GLY A 201 15.19 24.77 -12.89
C GLY A 201 16.39 24.90 -11.96
N GLY A 202 16.31 24.26 -10.79
CA GLY A 202 17.45 24.05 -9.90
C GLY A 202 17.24 22.79 -9.07
N ASP A 203 18.29 21.98 -8.94
CA ASP A 203 18.26 20.86 -7.99
C ASP A 203 18.17 21.43 -6.57
N PRO A 204 17.10 21.12 -5.80
CA PRO A 204 17.01 21.57 -4.44
C PRO A 204 18.19 21.00 -3.63
N ALA A 205 18.70 21.78 -2.68
CA ALA A 205 19.84 21.36 -1.85
C ALA A 205 19.55 20.13 -0.97
N GLY A 206 18.29 19.71 -0.88
CA GLY A 206 17.86 18.47 -0.24
C GLY A 206 16.60 17.91 -0.92
N PRO A 207 16.30 16.63 -0.71
CA PRO A 207 15.11 16.01 -1.31
C PRO A 207 13.82 16.62 -0.74
N ALA A 208 12.80 16.73 -1.57
CA ALA A 208 11.46 17.21 -1.17
C ALA A 208 10.69 16.16 -0.36
N LEU A 209 11.08 14.89 -0.48
CA LEU A 209 10.61 13.76 0.32
C LEU A 209 11.79 13.31 1.18
N ARG A 210 11.67 13.42 2.50
CA ARG A 210 12.67 12.93 3.46
C ARG A 210 12.17 11.66 4.11
#